data_AF-A0A7K2VG85-F1
#
_entry.id   AF-A0A7K2VG85-F1
#
_cell.length_a   1.000
_cell.length_b   1.000
_cell.length_c   1.000
_cell.angle_alpha   90.00
_cell.angle_beta   90.00
_cell.angle_gamma   90.00
#
_symmetry.space_group_name_H-M   'P 1'
#
loop_
_entity.id
_entity.type
_entity.pdbx_description
1 polymer ?
#
loop_
_entity_poly.entity_id
_entity_poly.type
_entity_poly.pdbx_seq_one_letter_code
_entity_poly.pdbx_strand_id
1 'polypeptide(L)'
;MAEYERSRTMHARPEQVFDQAADVGQLDTWIPDAVHVEAADLPAVTVHEDRSGQDMPALLRSERDQMRLEWGTREQGAYAGWLQVSGIDSGP
;
A
#
# COMPACT_ATOMS: atom_id res chain seq x y z
N MET A 1 17.01 -4.09 -11.01
CA MET A 1 15.83 -3.72 -10.20
C MET A 1 16.31 -2.71 -9.19
N ALA A 2 15.62 -1.57 -9.05
CA ALA A 2 15.95 -0.58 -8.05
C ALA A 2 15.04 -0.84 -6.85
N GLU A 3 15.63 -1.17 -5.70
CA GLU A 3 14.92 -1.21 -4.44
C GLU A 3 14.89 0.22 -3.88
N TYR A 4 13.72 0.68 -3.45
CA TYR A 4 13.56 2.01 -2.87
C TYR A 4 12.83 1.88 -1.55
N GLU A 5 13.48 2.35 -0.49
CA GLU A 5 12.90 2.40 0.84
C GLU A 5 12.73 3.86 1.28
N ARG A 6 11.55 4.16 1.85
CA ARG A 6 11.29 5.43 2.53
C ARG A 6 10.62 5.17 3.86
N SER A 7 11.13 5.81 4.89
CA SER A 7 10.56 5.84 6.22
C SER A 7 10.08 7.25 6.57
N ARG A 8 8.95 7.33 7.27
CA ARG A 8 8.39 8.58 7.78
C ARG A 8 7.79 8.34 9.15
N THR A 9 8.12 9.22 10.09
CA THR A 9 7.51 9.22 11.43
C THR A 9 6.15 9.90 11.39
N MET A 10 5.15 9.29 12.03
CA MET A 10 3.81 9.86 12.18
C MET A 10 3.46 10.03 13.66
N HIS A 11 2.82 11.14 13.99
CA HIS A 11 2.30 11.43 15.34
C HIS A 11 0.90 10.81 15.52
N ALA A 12 0.75 9.53 15.22
CA ALA A 12 -0.49 8.78 15.34
C ALA A 12 -0.21 7.37 15.85
N ARG A 13 -1.23 6.69 16.39
CA ARG A 13 -1.06 5.30 16.83
C ARG A 13 -0.75 4.42 15.63
N PRO A 14 0.18 3.46 15.75
CA PRO A 14 0.56 2.58 14.64
C PRO A 14 -0.65 1.83 14.08
N GLU A 15 -1.58 1.40 14.94
CA GLU A 15 -2.84 0.76 14.54
C GLU A 15 -3.69 1.66 13.63
N GLN A 16 -3.79 2.96 13.95
CA GLN A 16 -4.56 3.93 13.16
C GLN A 16 -3.88 4.21 11.82
N VAL A 17 -2.56 4.33 11.81
CA VAL A 17 -1.78 4.51 10.57
C VAL A 17 -1.92 3.28 9.69
N PHE A 18 -1.85 2.08 10.29
CA PHE A 18 -2.00 0.83 9.55
C PHE A 18 -3.41 0.69 8.98
N ASP A 19 -4.45 0.95 9.77
CA ASP A 19 -5.84 0.89 9.30
C ASP A 19 -6.08 1.84 8.12
N GLN A 20 -5.58 3.08 8.22
CA GLN A 20 -5.66 4.07 7.17
C GLN A 20 -4.84 3.69 5.92
N ALA A 21 -3.70 3.02 6.07
CA ALA A 21 -2.87 2.56 4.96
C ALA A 21 -3.44 1.30 4.29
N ALA A 22 -4.09 0.43 5.05
CA ALA A 22 -4.72 -0.79 4.56
C ALA A 22 -6.10 -0.54 3.92
N ASP A 23 -6.68 0.64 4.12
CA ASP A 23 -7.94 1.05 3.49
C ASP A 23 -7.72 1.40 2.01
N VAL A 24 -8.11 0.47 1.14
CA VAL A 24 -8.00 0.62 -0.32
C VAL A 24 -8.75 1.84 -0.83
N GLY A 25 -9.91 2.14 -0.24
CA GLY A 25 -10.74 3.27 -0.64
C GLY A 25 -10.12 4.63 -0.29
N GLN A 26 -9.08 4.65 0.53
CA GLN A 26 -8.35 5.85 0.94
C GLN A 26 -6.91 5.87 0.42
N LEU A 27 -6.49 4.87 -0.36
CA LEU A 27 -5.16 4.87 -0.99
C LEU A 27 -4.99 6.09 -1.89
N ASP A 28 -6.03 6.44 -2.66
CA ASP A 28 -6.06 7.60 -3.58
C ASP A 28 -5.64 8.91 -2.90
N THR A 29 -5.94 9.03 -1.60
CA THR A 29 -5.70 10.23 -0.81
C THR A 29 -4.22 10.48 -0.53
N TRP A 30 -3.37 9.45 -0.61
CA TRP A 30 -1.94 9.55 -0.29
C TRP A 30 -0.99 8.96 -1.33
N ILE A 31 -1.49 8.18 -2.29
CA ILE A 31 -0.74 7.80 -3.48
C ILE A 31 -0.73 8.96 -4.50
N PRO A 32 0.17 8.94 -5.50
CA PRO A 32 0.14 9.93 -6.56
C PRO A 32 -1.20 9.90 -7.30
N ASP A 33 -1.76 11.08 -7.58
CA ASP A 33 -3.06 11.29 -8.25
C ASP A 33 -3.23 10.49 -9.56
N ALA A 34 -2.13 10.16 -10.23
CA ALA A 34 -2.13 9.38 -11.47
C ALA A 34 -2.31 7.86 -11.27
N VAL A 35 -2.43 7.37 -10.03
CA VAL A 35 -2.59 5.96 -9.70
C VAL A 35 -3.87 5.81 -8.89
N HIS A 36 -4.76 4.95 -9.34
CA HIS A 36 -5.99 4.58 -8.64
C HIS A 36 -5.98 3.08 -8.35
N VAL A 37 -6.47 2.69 -7.18
CA VAL A 37 -6.54 1.28 -6.77
C VAL A 37 -7.99 0.96 -6.44
N GLU A 38 -8.55 -0.04 -7.11
CA GLU A 38 -9.91 -0.52 -6.88
C GLU A 38 -9.86 -1.97 -6.37
N ALA A 39 -10.43 -2.22 -5.19
CA ALA A 39 -10.58 -3.57 -4.65
C ALA A 39 -11.94 -4.15 -5.07
N ALA A 40 -11.91 -5.13 -5.96
CA ALA A 40 -13.11 -5.89 -6.32
C ALA A 40 -13.35 -7.07 -5.34
N ASP A 41 -12.31 -7.87 -5.05
CA ASP A 41 -12.37 -9.00 -4.12
C ASP A 41 -10.98 -9.23 -3.51
N LEU A 42 -10.75 -8.75 -2.28
CA LEU A 42 -9.43 -8.88 -1.64
C LEU A 42 -9.04 -10.36 -1.48
N PRO A 43 -7.79 -10.73 -1.83
CA PRO A 43 -6.64 -9.86 -2.03
C PRO A 43 -6.42 -9.38 -3.47
N ALA A 44 -7.32 -9.65 -4.42
CA ALA A 44 -7.19 -9.17 -5.80
C ALA A 44 -7.67 -7.71 -5.91
N VAL A 45 -6.81 -6.85 -6.45
CA VAL A 45 -7.09 -5.44 -6.70
C VAL A 45 -6.73 -5.08 -8.14
N THR A 46 -7.42 -4.10 -8.69
CA THR A 46 -7.11 -3.53 -10.01
C THR A 46 -6.43 -2.18 -9.78
N VAL A 47 -5.23 -2.01 -10.34
CA VAL A 47 -4.52 -0.75 -10.32
C VAL A 47 -4.70 -0.08 -11.67
N HIS A 48 -5.27 1.11 -11.68
CA HIS A 48 -5.40 1.94 -12.87
C HIS A 48 -4.34 3.04 -12.84
N GLU A 49 -3.48 3.11 -13.86
CA GLU A 49 -2.54 4.22 -14.01
C GLU A 49 -3.03 5.16 -15.12
N ASP A 50 -3.41 6.39 -14.76
CA ASP A 50 -3.98 7.38 -15.69
C ASP A 50 -2.98 7.77 -16.80
N ARG A 51 -1.68 7.82 -16.47
CA ARG A 51 -0.62 8.13 -17.45
C ARG A 51 -0.50 7.11 -18.58
N SER A 52 -0.69 5.83 -18.26
CA SER A 52 -0.65 4.73 -19.22
C SER A 52 -2.05 4.42 -19.78
N GLY A 53 -3.11 4.79 -19.05
CA GLY A 53 -4.49 4.43 -19.32
C GLY A 53 -4.72 2.91 -19.23
N GLN A 54 -3.93 2.21 -18.43
CA GLN A 54 -3.93 0.75 -18.34
C GLN A 54 -4.36 0.28 -16.96
N ASP A 55 -5.31 -0.66 -16.97
CA ASP A 55 -5.70 -1.44 -15.80
C ASP A 55 -4.78 -2.65 -15.67
N MET A 56 -4.16 -2.78 -14.51
CA MET A 56 -3.24 -3.86 -14.20
C MET A 56 -3.74 -4.66 -13.00
N PRO A 57 -3.86 -5.99 -13.12
CA PRO A 57 -4.21 -6.83 -11.98
C PRO A 57 -3.05 -6.88 -10.99
N ALA A 58 -3.35 -6.59 -9.74
CA ALA A 58 -2.42 -6.65 -8.63
C ALA A 58 -3.02 -7.43 -7.45
N LEU A 59 -2.17 -7.76 -6.50
CA LEU A 59 -2.54 -8.36 -5.24
C LEU A 59 -2.22 -7.37 -4.13
N LEU A 60 -3.13 -7.21 -3.19
CA LEU A 60 -2.96 -6.44 -1.96
C LEU A 60 -3.32 -7.35 -0.78
N ARG A 61 -2.39 -7.53 0.14
CA ARG A 61 -2.58 -8.31 1.37
C ARG A 61 -2.29 -7.44 2.58
N SER A 62 -3.21 -7.45 3.54
CA SER A 62 -3.08 -6.75 4.81
C SER A 62 -3.00 -7.76 5.96
N GLU A 63 -1.86 -7.77 6.63
CA GLU A 63 -1.59 -8.58 7.82
C GLU A 63 -1.67 -7.67 9.05
N ARG A 64 -2.87 -7.54 9.63
CA ARG A 64 -3.11 -6.66 10.81
C ARG A 64 -2.28 -7.04 12.02
N ASP A 65 -2.07 -8.34 12.26
CA ASP A 65 -1.29 -8.85 13.40
C ASP A 65 0.17 -8.40 13.34
N GLN A 66 0.73 -8.33 12.13
CA GLN A 66 2.08 -7.87 11.86
C GLN A 66 2.14 -6.37 11.50
N MET A 67 1.00 -5.68 11.43
CA MET A 67 0.89 -4.31 10.90
C MET A 67 1.64 -4.12 9.57
N ARG A 68 1.50 -5.10 8.68
CA ARG A 68 2.20 -5.17 7.39
C ARG A 68 1.21 -5.23 6.24
N LEU A 69 1.40 -4.34 5.27
CA LEU A 69 0.66 -4.30 4.03
C LEU A 69 1.61 -4.66 2.90
N GLU A 70 1.21 -5.56 2.02
CA GLU A 70 2.03 -6.02 0.91
C GLU A 70 1.23 -5.90 -0.39
N TRP A 71 1.88 -5.44 -1.45
CA TRP A 71 1.28 -5.40 -2.78
C TRP A 71 2.24 -5.84 -3.87
N GLY A 72 1.69 -6.35 -4.96
CA GLY A 72 2.48 -6.75 -6.12
C GLY A 72 1.64 -6.95 -7.37
N THR A 73 2.25 -6.70 -8.53
CA THR A 73 1.62 -6.92 -9.85
C THR A 73 1.51 -8.42 -10.14
N ARG A 74 0.37 -8.87 -10.66
CA ARG A 74 0.11 -10.29 -10.93
C ARG A 74 0.77 -10.79 -12.22
N GLU A 75 0.84 -9.94 -13.24
CA GLU A 75 1.14 -10.37 -14.63
C GLU A 75 2.54 -9.99 -15.15
N GLN A 76 3.37 -9.25 -14.40
CA GLN A 76 4.65 -8.78 -14.95
C GLN A 76 5.86 -8.82 -14.00
N GLY A 77 5.72 -9.26 -12.73
CA GLY A 77 6.86 -9.38 -11.80
C GLY A 77 7.73 -8.12 -11.65
N ALA A 78 7.26 -6.97 -12.15
CA ALA A 78 8.07 -5.77 -12.36
C ALA A 78 7.98 -4.81 -11.17
N TYR A 79 6.94 -4.95 -10.36
CA TYR A 79 6.70 -4.09 -9.22
C TYR A 79 5.99 -4.84 -8.09
N ALA A 80 6.64 -4.87 -6.94
CA ALA A 80 6.13 -5.33 -5.66
C ALA A 80 6.65 -4.39 -4.58
N GLY A 81 5.83 -4.16 -3.56
CA GLY A 81 6.14 -3.28 -2.46
C GLY A 81 5.50 -3.77 -1.17
N TRP A 82 5.98 -3.23 -0.07
CA TRP A 82 5.41 -3.47 1.25
C TRP A 82 5.46 -2.17 2.06
N LEU A 83 4.54 -2.05 3.00
CA LEU A 83 4.50 -1.01 4.00
C LEU A 83 4.42 -1.69 5.37
N GLN A 84 5.41 -1.40 6.20
CA GLN A 84 5.45 -1.83 7.58
C GLN A 84 5.15 -0.63 8.46
N VAL A 85 4.14 -0.77 9.33
CA VAL A 85 3.95 0.17 10.42
C VAL A 85 4.57 -0.45 11.66
N SER A 86 5.52 0.28 12.26
CA SER A 86 6.10 -0.06 13.55
C SER A 86 5.81 1.07 14.50
N GLY A 87 5.25 0.75 15.67
CA GLY A 87 5.17 1.70 16.77
C GLY A 87 6.58 2.03 17.23
N ILE A 88 7.09 3.20 16.86
CA ILE A 88 8.27 3.76 17.51
C ILE A 88 7.78 4.22 18.88
N ASP A 89 8.07 3.43 19.91
CA ASP A 89 8.00 3.90 21.29
C ASP A 89 8.94 5.11 21.34
N SER A 90 8.35 6.31 21.31
CA SER A 90 9.10 7.53 21.51
C SER A 90 9.52 7.47 22.97
N GLY A 91 10.76 7.00 23.19
CA GLY A 91 11.29 6.69 24.50
C GLY A 91 11.21 7.88 25.48
N PRO A 92 11.39 7.59 26.78
CA PRO A 92 11.01 8.45 27.91
C PRO A 92 11.66 9.83 27.95
#